data_AF-A0AAE3XM83-F1
#
_entry.id   AF-A0AAE3XM83-F1
#
_cell.length_a   1.000
_cell.length_b   1.000
_cell.length_c   1.000
_cell.angle_alpha   90.00
_cell.angle_beta   90.00
_cell.angle_gamma   90.00
#
_symmetry.space_group_name_H-M   'P 1'
#
loop_
_entity.id
_entity.type
_entity.pdbx_description
1 polymer ?
#
loop_
_entity_poly.entity_id
_entity_poly.type
_entity_poly.pdbx_seq_one_letter_code
_entity_poly.pdbx_strand_id
1 'polypeptide(L)'
;MKKEVFLIILLTVCSFNLYSQDFDCSTYYKKYYEDLNNDALNPNKECINNLDAFCAGVKQGLESKELSIKQIGSPDHIGTCSYASYENYGVNLIMTGGIIDDAKVNDENAGFNFIMKQRIQDSLGLETYKGLGKKDSKWIELNSDLIKAFCNTLVIENATDSTIILIIDEIKIAKTDFKNLDGVIFTDALGNDKFSYNDLLNGIKINCTGDRNKRGFLLLDFKEYSNPRFCKCKLMPRWIVPIRTKI
;
A
#
# COMPACT_ATOMS: atom_id res chain seq x y z
N MET A 1 -67.46 -16.46 -33.68
CA MET A 1 -66.34 -16.48 -34.63
C MET A 1 -65.06 -16.49 -33.78
N LYS A 2 -64.51 -17.61 -33.31
CA LYS A 2 -63.78 -18.73 -33.95
C LYS A 2 -62.61 -18.32 -34.87
N LYS A 3 -61.40 -18.70 -34.39
CA LYS A 3 -60.12 -19.01 -35.08
C LYS A 3 -59.29 -17.80 -35.55
N GLU A 4 -57.96 -17.70 -35.45
CA GLU A 4 -56.81 -18.54 -35.05
C GLU A 4 -55.62 -17.54 -34.96
N VAL A 5 -54.82 -17.46 -33.88
CA VAL A 5 -53.55 -18.19 -33.63
C VAL A 5 -52.39 -17.82 -34.59
N PHE A 6 -51.31 -17.31 -33.98
CA PHE A 6 -49.90 -17.26 -34.43
C PHE A 6 -49.49 -16.32 -35.58
N LEU A 7 -48.55 -15.40 -35.32
CA LEU A 7 -47.24 -15.43 -36.00
C LEU A 7 -46.20 -14.49 -35.34
N ILE A 8 -45.19 -15.14 -34.74
CA ILE A 8 -43.77 -14.80 -34.77
C ILE A 8 -43.34 -13.48 -34.08
N ILE A 9 -42.92 -13.69 -32.82
CA ILE A 9 -41.77 -13.04 -32.19
C ILE A 9 -40.66 -12.94 -33.24
N LEU A 10 -40.48 -11.74 -33.81
CA LEU A 10 -39.35 -11.47 -34.69
C LEU A 10 -38.11 -11.50 -33.81
N LEU A 11 -37.46 -12.66 -33.87
CA LEU A 11 -36.07 -12.93 -33.56
C LEU A 11 -35.16 -11.86 -34.18
N THR A 12 -35.07 -10.68 -33.57
CA THR A 12 -33.77 -9.99 -33.48
C THR A 12 -33.01 -10.63 -32.34
N VAL A 13 -32.63 -11.88 -32.58
CA VAL A 13 -31.35 -12.41 -32.12
C VAL A 13 -30.33 -11.49 -32.79
N CYS A 14 -30.04 -10.36 -32.15
CA CYS A 14 -28.73 -9.76 -32.27
C CYS A 14 -27.80 -10.82 -31.69
N SER A 15 -27.42 -11.75 -32.58
CA SER A 15 -26.27 -12.60 -32.45
C SER A 15 -25.09 -11.67 -32.29
N PHE A 16 -24.85 -11.21 -31.06
CA PHE A 16 -23.51 -11.09 -30.56
C PHE A 16 -22.95 -12.53 -30.55
N ASN A 17 -22.62 -13.02 -31.74
CA ASN A 17 -21.41 -13.79 -31.90
C ASN A 17 -20.28 -12.85 -31.46
N LEU A 18 -20.13 -12.73 -30.14
CA LEU A 18 -18.83 -12.51 -29.54
C LEU A 18 -18.03 -13.73 -29.99
N TYR A 19 -17.43 -13.60 -31.18
CA TYR A 19 -16.21 -14.31 -31.48
C TYR A 19 -15.34 -14.10 -30.24
N SER A 20 -15.23 -15.12 -29.38
CA SER A 20 -14.01 -15.27 -28.62
C SER A 20 -12.96 -15.46 -29.70
N GLN A 21 -12.31 -14.38 -30.12
CA GLN A 21 -10.99 -14.52 -30.70
C GLN A 21 -10.23 -15.33 -29.67
N ASP A 22 -9.88 -16.57 -30.02
CA ASP A 22 -8.98 -17.38 -29.22
C ASP A 22 -7.75 -16.51 -29.01
N PHE A 23 -7.56 -16.09 -27.76
CA PHE A 23 -6.46 -15.22 -27.39
C PHE A 23 -5.17 -16.02 -27.58
N ASP A 24 -4.44 -15.76 -28.66
CA ASP A 24 -3.17 -16.42 -28.93
C ASP A 24 -2.07 -15.89 -28.01
N CYS A 25 -1.94 -16.59 -26.89
CA CYS A 25 -0.96 -16.31 -25.85
C CYS A 25 0.47 -16.75 -26.23
N SER A 26 0.64 -17.58 -27.27
CA SER A 26 1.93 -18.19 -27.61
C SER A 26 3.02 -17.15 -27.87
N THR A 27 2.65 -16.04 -28.50
CA THR A 27 3.55 -14.92 -28.76
C THR A 27 4.04 -14.25 -27.47
N TYR A 28 3.15 -14.06 -26.49
CA TYR A 28 3.51 -13.44 -25.21
C TYR A 28 4.35 -14.38 -24.35
N TYR A 29 4.01 -15.67 -24.34
CA TYR A 29 4.81 -16.69 -23.68
C TYR A 29 6.24 -16.75 -24.24
N LYS A 30 6.39 -16.74 -25.57
CA LYS A 30 7.70 -16.72 -26.23
C LYS A 30 8.51 -15.47 -25.84
N LYS A 31 7.91 -14.28 -25.93
CA LYS A 31 8.55 -13.02 -25.56
C LYS A 31 8.96 -12.99 -24.08
N TYR A 32 8.12 -13.50 -23.19
CA TYR A 32 8.43 -13.60 -21.77
C TYR A 32 9.76 -14.35 -21.53
N TYR A 33 9.97 -15.48 -22.18
CA TYR A 33 11.24 -16.23 -22.08
C TYR A 33 12.40 -15.58 -22.85
N GLU A 34 12.15 -14.91 -23.97
CA GLU A 34 13.17 -14.11 -24.65
C GLU A 34 13.70 -13.00 -23.74
N ASP A 35 12.80 -12.28 -23.05
CA ASP A 35 13.15 -11.20 -22.12
C ASP A 35 13.86 -11.74 -20.86
N LEU A 36 13.46 -12.90 -20.33
CA LEU A 36 14.14 -13.56 -19.21
C LEU A 36 15.60 -13.93 -19.53
N ASN A 37 15.90 -14.31 -20.77
CA ASN A 37 17.24 -14.70 -21.17
C ASN A 37 18.14 -13.51 -21.47
N ASN A 38 17.57 -12.36 -21.80
CA ASN A 38 18.29 -11.15 -22.17
C ASN A 38 18.58 -10.22 -20.97
N ASP A 39 17.84 -10.34 -19.88
CA ASP A 39 17.99 -9.47 -18.70
C ASP A 39 18.61 -10.24 -17.51
N ALA A 40 19.94 -10.12 -17.37
CA ALA A 40 20.72 -10.71 -16.28
C ALA A 40 20.31 -10.20 -14.87
N LEU A 41 19.45 -9.18 -14.80
CA LEU A 41 18.94 -8.58 -13.57
C LEU A 41 17.44 -8.74 -13.40
N ASN A 42 16.75 -9.56 -14.23
CA ASN A 42 15.32 -9.74 -14.12
C ASN A 42 14.97 -10.49 -12.81
N PRO A 43 14.33 -9.84 -11.84
CA PRO A 43 14.00 -10.47 -10.56
C PRO A 43 12.93 -11.57 -10.70
N ASN A 44 12.32 -11.72 -11.87
CA ASN A 44 11.24 -12.68 -12.14
C ASN A 44 11.74 -13.96 -12.82
N LYS A 45 12.84 -14.56 -12.36
CA LYS A 45 13.25 -15.89 -12.85
C LYS A 45 12.30 -16.98 -12.30
N GLU A 46 11.03 -16.88 -12.65
CA GLU A 46 9.97 -17.82 -12.33
C GLU A 46 9.65 -18.60 -13.60
N CYS A 47 9.85 -19.92 -13.53
CA CYS A 47 9.42 -20.83 -14.57
C CYS A 47 7.90 -20.91 -14.54
N ILE A 48 7.26 -20.71 -15.69
CA ILE A 48 5.82 -20.89 -15.84
C ILE A 48 5.49 -22.38 -15.76
N ASN A 49 4.70 -22.78 -14.77
CA ASN A 49 4.30 -24.19 -14.56
C ASN A 49 2.90 -24.48 -15.10
N ASN A 50 2.08 -23.44 -15.27
CA ASN A 50 0.70 -23.46 -15.73
C ASN A 50 0.50 -22.39 -16.82
N LEU A 51 0.59 -22.82 -18.07
CA LEU A 51 0.44 -21.94 -19.23
C LEU A 51 -0.93 -21.27 -19.27
N ASP A 52 -2.01 -21.98 -18.95
CA ASP A 52 -3.37 -21.42 -18.97
C ASP A 52 -3.51 -20.28 -17.96
N ALA A 53 -2.93 -20.43 -16.77
CA ALA A 53 -2.92 -19.39 -15.75
C ALA A 53 -2.11 -18.17 -16.21
N PHE A 54 -0.92 -18.38 -16.76
CA PHE A 54 -0.13 -17.30 -17.36
C PHE A 54 -0.93 -16.55 -18.44
N CYS A 55 -1.57 -17.27 -19.35
CA CYS A 55 -2.36 -16.68 -20.43
C CYS A 55 -3.59 -15.91 -19.93
N ALA A 56 -4.24 -16.41 -18.87
CA ALA A 56 -5.30 -15.66 -18.19
C ALA A 56 -4.77 -14.34 -17.60
N GLY A 57 -3.59 -14.39 -16.98
CA GLY A 57 -2.88 -13.21 -16.48
C GLY A 57 -2.56 -12.19 -17.57
N VAL A 58 -1.99 -12.64 -18.69
CA VAL A 58 -1.68 -11.78 -19.86
C VAL A 58 -2.96 -11.11 -20.37
N LYS A 59 -4.02 -11.88 -20.59
CA LYS A 59 -5.31 -11.35 -21.05
C LYS A 59 -5.84 -10.28 -20.10
N GLN A 60 -5.82 -10.55 -18.79
CA GLN A 60 -6.23 -9.57 -17.79
C GLN A 60 -5.35 -8.30 -17.82
N GLY A 61 -4.04 -8.47 -18.01
CA GLY A 61 -3.10 -7.35 -18.16
C GLY A 61 -3.40 -6.49 -19.38
N LEU A 62 -3.82 -7.08 -20.50
CA LEU A 62 -4.22 -6.35 -21.71
C LEU A 62 -5.55 -5.60 -21.51
N GLU A 63 -6.50 -6.21 -20.81
CA GLU A 63 -7.84 -5.64 -20.58
C GLU A 63 -7.90 -4.59 -19.47
N SER A 64 -6.92 -4.57 -18.56
CA SER A 64 -6.89 -3.64 -17.44
C SER A 64 -6.73 -2.18 -17.89
N LYS A 65 -7.50 -1.27 -17.28
CA LYS A 65 -7.47 0.16 -17.59
C LYS A 65 -6.36 0.90 -16.83
N GLU A 66 -6.06 0.43 -15.63
CA GLU A 66 -5.10 1.05 -14.73
C GLU A 66 -3.73 0.39 -14.83
N LEU A 67 -2.68 1.18 -14.58
CA LEU A 67 -1.33 0.67 -14.42
C LEU A 67 -1.22 0.00 -13.06
N SER A 68 -0.93 -1.31 -13.04
CA SER A 68 -0.92 -2.07 -11.80
C SER A 68 0.17 -3.13 -11.80
N ILE A 69 0.66 -3.50 -10.62
CA ILE A 69 1.55 -4.65 -10.42
C ILE A 69 0.90 -5.57 -9.40
N LYS A 70 0.77 -6.85 -9.73
CA LYS A 70 0.36 -7.89 -8.79
C LYS A 70 1.56 -8.38 -7.99
N GLN A 71 1.44 -8.50 -6.68
CA GLN A 71 2.50 -9.03 -5.82
C GLN A 71 1.93 -9.99 -4.78
N ILE A 72 2.62 -11.10 -4.56
CA ILE A 72 2.19 -12.10 -3.58
C ILE A 72 2.42 -11.60 -2.16
N GLY A 73 1.44 -11.80 -1.28
CA GLY A 73 1.57 -11.58 0.16
C GLY A 73 0.66 -10.49 0.73
N SER A 74 1.02 -10.00 1.92
CA SER A 74 0.30 -8.92 2.62
C SER A 74 0.94 -7.57 2.30
N PRO A 75 0.16 -6.47 2.25
CA PRO A 75 0.71 -5.11 2.26
C PRO A 75 1.82 -4.89 3.29
N ASP A 76 1.74 -5.55 4.45
CA ASP A 76 2.72 -5.44 5.54
C ASP A 76 4.12 -5.94 5.17
N HIS A 77 4.25 -6.74 4.11
CA HIS A 77 5.53 -7.27 3.64
C HIS A 77 6.22 -6.33 2.64
N ILE A 78 5.50 -5.32 2.16
CA ILE A 78 6.05 -4.26 1.32
C ILE A 78 6.28 -3.05 2.22
N GLY A 79 7.52 -2.57 2.28
CA GLY A 79 7.82 -1.34 3.01
C GLY A 79 6.91 -0.19 2.56
N THR A 80 6.46 0.65 3.49
CA THR A 80 5.56 1.79 3.21
C THR A 80 6.15 2.68 2.12
N CYS A 81 7.47 2.87 2.12
CA CYS A 81 8.16 3.63 1.09
C CYS A 81 8.13 2.96 -0.28
N SER A 82 8.34 1.65 -0.35
CA SER A 82 8.24 0.92 -1.61
C SER A 82 6.82 1.03 -2.17
N TYR A 83 5.80 0.90 -1.33
CA TYR A 83 4.41 1.07 -1.76
C TYR A 83 4.12 2.50 -2.25
N ALA A 84 4.53 3.51 -1.46
CA ALA A 84 4.39 4.92 -1.82
C ALA A 84 5.09 5.26 -3.15
N SER A 85 6.23 4.61 -3.44
CA SER A 85 6.93 4.75 -4.72
C SER A 85 6.02 4.42 -5.90
N TYR A 86 5.28 3.31 -5.85
CA TYR A 86 4.33 2.97 -6.91
C TYR A 86 3.15 3.95 -7.00
N GLU A 87 2.53 4.29 -5.85
CA GLU A 87 1.36 5.17 -5.84
C GLU A 87 1.67 6.58 -6.37
N ASN A 88 2.86 7.12 -6.06
CA ASN A 88 3.29 8.43 -6.52
C ASN A 88 3.40 8.54 -8.04
N TYR A 89 3.63 7.43 -8.74
CA TYR A 89 3.65 7.36 -10.21
C TYR A 89 2.36 6.81 -10.80
N GLY A 90 1.28 6.72 -10.01
CA GLY A 90 -0.02 6.24 -10.48
C GLY A 90 -0.06 4.74 -10.78
N VAL A 91 0.85 3.95 -10.21
CA VAL A 91 0.87 2.49 -10.33
C VAL A 91 0.23 1.87 -9.10
N ASN A 92 -0.80 1.06 -9.29
CA ASN A 92 -1.50 0.37 -8.23
C ASN A 92 -0.84 -0.97 -7.89
N LEU A 93 -0.45 -1.16 -6.63
CA LEU A 93 -0.02 -2.47 -6.14
C LEU A 93 -1.23 -3.30 -5.70
N ILE A 94 -1.44 -4.42 -6.38
CA ILE A 94 -2.50 -5.38 -6.10
C ILE A 94 -1.88 -6.56 -5.37
N MET A 95 -2.21 -6.72 -4.09
CA MET A 95 -1.74 -7.85 -3.30
C MET A 95 -2.58 -9.08 -3.62
N THR A 96 -1.93 -10.19 -3.98
CA THR A 96 -2.60 -11.46 -4.32
C THR A 96 -2.13 -12.60 -3.43
N GLY A 97 -3.04 -13.51 -3.08
CA GLY A 97 -2.74 -14.72 -2.31
C GLY A 97 -2.38 -14.51 -0.83
N GLY A 98 -2.24 -15.63 -0.12
CA GLY A 98 -1.49 -15.70 1.13
C GLY A 98 -0.02 -16.04 0.83
N ILE A 99 0.82 -16.19 1.86
CA ILE A 99 2.26 -16.55 1.72
C ILE A 99 2.45 -17.99 1.18
N ILE A 100 1.36 -18.74 0.96
CA ILE A 100 1.42 -20.12 0.48
C ILE A 100 1.67 -20.09 -1.03
N ASP A 101 2.73 -20.79 -1.44
CA ASP A 101 3.15 -20.93 -2.83
C ASP A 101 2.08 -21.67 -3.65
N ASP A 102 1.32 -20.92 -4.45
CA ASP A 102 0.32 -21.44 -5.40
C ASP A 102 0.81 -21.15 -6.81
N ALA A 103 1.33 -22.19 -7.47
CA ALA A 103 1.87 -22.11 -8.83
C ALA A 103 0.88 -21.47 -9.81
N LYS A 104 -0.42 -21.69 -9.67
CA LYS A 104 -1.43 -21.08 -10.54
C LYS A 104 -1.48 -19.56 -10.33
N VAL A 105 -1.47 -19.11 -9.08
CA VAL A 105 -1.49 -17.67 -8.75
C VAL A 105 -0.19 -17.00 -9.20
N ASN A 106 0.95 -17.66 -9.00
CA ASN A 106 2.26 -17.14 -9.42
C ASN A 106 2.31 -16.96 -10.94
N ASP A 107 1.90 -17.98 -11.70
CA ASP A 107 1.93 -17.93 -13.16
C ASP A 107 0.95 -16.89 -13.72
N GLU A 108 -0.25 -16.77 -13.13
CA GLU A 108 -1.21 -15.71 -13.48
C GLU A 108 -0.65 -14.31 -13.18
N ASN A 109 -0.03 -14.11 -12.02
CA ASN A 109 0.64 -12.86 -11.68
C ASN A 109 1.78 -12.55 -12.64
N ALA A 110 2.58 -13.55 -13.03
CA ALA A 110 3.68 -13.40 -13.98
C ALA A 110 3.19 -12.91 -15.34
N GLY A 111 2.13 -13.52 -15.88
CA GLY A 111 1.50 -13.10 -17.13
C GLY A 111 0.93 -11.69 -17.07
N PHE A 112 0.22 -11.34 -15.99
CA PHE A 112 -0.32 -10.00 -15.78
C PHE A 112 0.80 -8.95 -15.69
N ASN A 113 1.81 -9.22 -14.87
CA ASN A 113 2.93 -8.31 -14.64
C ASN A 113 3.81 -8.15 -15.88
N PHE A 114 3.94 -9.17 -16.73
CA PHE A 114 4.67 -9.07 -17.98
C PHE A 114 4.10 -7.96 -18.87
N ILE A 115 2.79 -7.95 -19.08
CA ILE A 115 2.11 -6.89 -19.84
C ILE A 115 2.20 -5.55 -19.12
N MET A 116 1.95 -5.53 -17.81
CA MET A 116 1.93 -4.29 -17.06
C MET A 116 3.27 -3.59 -16.99
N LYS A 117 4.37 -4.33 -16.83
CA LYS A 117 5.73 -3.76 -16.83
C LYS A 117 6.00 -3.00 -18.13
N GLN A 118 5.65 -3.58 -19.27
CA GLN A 118 5.80 -2.90 -20.56
C GLN A 118 4.96 -1.62 -20.61
N ARG A 119 3.67 -1.70 -20.24
CA ARG A 119 2.78 -0.52 -20.21
C ARG A 119 3.25 0.58 -19.26
N ILE A 120 3.74 0.20 -18.09
CA ILE A 120 4.28 1.13 -17.09
C ILE A 120 5.55 1.79 -17.63
N GLN A 121 6.45 1.01 -18.22
CA GLN A 121 7.67 1.54 -18.83
C GLN A 121 7.35 2.51 -19.98
N ASP A 122 6.40 2.17 -20.84
CA ASP A 122 5.95 3.03 -21.94
C ASP A 122 5.31 4.33 -21.43
N SER A 123 4.57 4.26 -20.31
CA SER A 123 3.91 5.42 -19.72
C SER A 123 4.83 6.34 -18.93
N LEU A 124 5.83 5.80 -18.22
CA LEU A 124 6.67 6.56 -17.27
C LEU A 124 8.08 6.85 -17.80
N GLY A 125 8.51 6.14 -18.85
CA GLY A 125 9.89 6.13 -19.33
C GLY A 125 10.79 5.18 -18.52
N LEU A 126 11.86 4.72 -19.17
CA LEU A 126 12.77 3.69 -18.64
C LEU A 126 13.42 4.08 -17.31
N GLU A 127 13.85 5.33 -17.16
CA GLU A 127 14.54 5.81 -15.95
C GLU A 127 13.61 5.77 -14.73
N THR A 128 12.38 6.29 -14.87
CA THR A 128 11.37 6.28 -13.80
C THR A 128 10.98 4.84 -13.45
N TYR A 129 10.75 4.01 -14.46
CA TYR A 129 10.40 2.60 -14.27
C TYR A 129 11.47 1.84 -13.46
N LYS A 130 12.76 2.03 -13.76
CA LYS A 130 13.87 1.43 -13.01
C LYS A 130 13.93 1.88 -11.54
N GLY A 131 13.31 3.01 -11.21
CA GLY A 131 13.20 3.56 -9.87
C GLY A 131 11.98 3.08 -9.08
N LEU A 132 11.00 2.44 -9.71
CA LEU A 132 9.78 2.00 -9.04
C LEU A 132 10.08 0.98 -7.93
N GLY A 133 9.35 1.14 -6.81
CA GLY A 133 9.48 0.28 -5.64
C GLY A 133 10.79 0.44 -4.87
N LYS A 134 11.78 1.17 -5.40
CA LYS A 134 13.03 1.46 -4.69
C LYS A 134 12.82 2.61 -3.72
N LYS A 135 13.34 2.42 -2.50
CA LYS A 135 13.40 3.46 -1.49
C LYS A 135 14.56 4.41 -1.79
N ASP A 136 14.27 5.69 -1.94
CA ASP A 136 15.29 6.73 -1.94
C ASP A 136 15.89 6.85 -0.53
N SER A 137 17.20 7.02 -0.41
CA SER A 137 17.89 7.16 0.89
C SER A 137 17.45 8.39 1.69
N LYS A 138 16.83 9.38 1.03
CA LYS A 138 16.27 10.57 1.66
C LYS A 138 14.88 10.35 2.22
N TRP A 139 14.21 9.25 1.86
CA TRP A 139 12.84 8.98 2.29
C TRP A 139 12.78 8.45 3.71
N ILE A 140 11.82 8.97 4.47
CA ILE A 140 11.57 8.61 5.85
C ILE A 140 10.47 7.56 5.87
N GLU A 141 10.83 6.37 6.33
CA GLU A 141 9.90 5.27 6.52
C GLU A 141 9.64 5.06 7.98
N LEU A 142 8.38 5.10 8.39
CA LEU A 142 8.02 4.88 9.78
C LEU A 142 8.38 3.46 10.21
N ASN A 143 9.25 3.36 11.22
CA ASN A 143 9.72 2.10 11.77
C ASN A 143 9.79 2.19 13.29
N SER A 144 10.14 1.07 13.93
CA SER A 144 10.16 0.99 15.40
C SER A 144 11.17 1.94 16.04
N ASP A 145 12.29 2.26 15.39
CA ASP A 145 13.32 3.14 15.94
C ASP A 145 12.93 4.61 15.85
N LEU A 146 12.29 5.02 14.75
CA LEU A 146 11.69 6.36 14.65
C LEU A 146 10.57 6.55 15.67
N ILE A 147 9.73 5.54 15.87
CA ILE A 147 8.69 5.59 16.91
C ILE A 147 9.31 5.70 18.30
N LYS A 148 10.36 4.93 18.62
CA LYS A 148 11.09 5.09 19.90
C LYS A 148 11.69 6.49 20.04
N ALA A 149 12.28 7.03 18.96
CA ALA A 149 12.82 8.38 18.96
C ALA A 149 11.73 9.42 19.25
N PHE A 150 10.57 9.30 18.60
CA PHE A 150 9.38 10.11 18.90
C PHE A 150 8.93 9.96 20.35
N CYS A 151 8.77 8.74 20.87
CA CYS A 151 8.37 8.50 22.27
C CYS A 151 9.34 9.17 23.27
N ASN A 152 10.63 9.23 22.96
CA ASN A 152 11.63 9.91 23.80
C ASN A 152 11.50 11.44 23.81
N THR A 153 10.75 12.01 22.85
CA THR A 153 10.40 13.45 22.83
C THR A 153 9.22 13.76 23.73
N LEU A 154 8.39 12.78 24.08
CA LEU A 154 7.22 12.99 24.92
C LEU A 154 7.62 13.19 26.38
N VAL A 155 7.04 14.19 27.03
CA VAL A 155 7.24 14.50 28.45
C VAL A 155 5.89 14.54 29.16
N ILE A 156 5.83 13.88 30.31
CA ILE A 156 4.65 13.91 31.19
C ILE A 156 4.89 15.00 32.21
N GLU A 157 4.15 16.11 32.13
CA GLU A 157 4.25 17.21 33.10
C GLU A 157 3.48 16.88 34.39
N ASN A 158 2.31 16.26 34.24
CA ASN A 158 1.44 15.90 35.35
C ASN A 158 0.73 14.58 35.07
N ALA A 159 0.48 13.79 36.12
CA ALA A 159 -0.21 12.51 36.02
C ALA A 159 -1.05 12.23 37.27
N THR A 160 -2.33 11.93 37.06
CA THR A 160 -3.28 11.41 38.06
C THR A 160 -3.69 9.99 37.70
N ASP A 161 -4.60 9.39 38.47
CA ASP A 161 -5.11 8.03 38.19
C ASP A 161 -6.02 7.97 36.96
N SER A 162 -6.57 9.11 36.51
CA SER A 162 -7.51 9.19 35.39
C SER A 162 -7.04 10.04 34.22
N THR A 163 -6.04 10.91 34.42
CA THR A 163 -5.58 11.84 33.38
C THR A 163 -4.08 12.06 33.42
N ILE A 164 -3.48 12.32 32.26
CA ILE A 164 -2.09 12.80 32.14
C ILE A 164 -2.07 14.10 31.32
N ILE A 165 -1.14 14.98 31.65
CA ILE A 165 -0.78 16.14 30.83
C ILE A 165 0.51 15.79 30.09
N LEU A 166 0.40 15.70 28.76
CA LEU A 166 1.48 15.29 27.88
C LEU A 166 1.90 16.47 27.01
N ILE A 167 3.20 16.75 26.98
CA ILE A 167 3.81 17.72 26.07
C ILE A 167 4.85 17.03 25.18
N ILE A 168 5.28 17.72 24.14
CA ILE A 168 6.46 17.35 23.35
C ILE A 168 7.65 18.27 23.64
N ASP A 169 8.82 17.67 23.86
CA ASP A 169 10.08 18.39 24.06
C ASP A 169 10.61 18.89 22.71
N GLU A 170 10.47 20.19 22.48
CA GLU A 170 10.89 20.89 21.26
C GLU A 170 12.37 20.68 20.90
N ILE A 171 13.24 20.61 21.91
CA ILE A 171 14.68 20.42 21.70
C ILE A 171 14.97 18.99 21.24
N LYS A 172 14.22 18.00 21.75
CA LYS A 172 14.38 16.61 21.34
C LYS A 172 13.77 16.34 19.97
N ILE A 173 12.56 16.82 19.69
CA ILE A 173 11.91 16.57 18.38
C ILE A 173 12.68 17.19 17.23
N ALA A 174 13.29 18.36 17.42
CA ALA A 174 14.14 19.02 16.43
C ALA A 174 15.40 18.18 16.05
N LYS A 175 15.79 17.22 16.90
CA LYS A 175 16.92 16.30 16.65
C LYS A 175 16.51 14.98 16.00
N THR A 176 15.21 14.76 15.78
CA THR A 176 14.70 13.56 15.10
C THR A 176 14.51 13.81 13.61
N ASP A 177 14.29 12.75 12.83
CA ASP A 177 13.95 12.86 11.40
C ASP A 177 12.60 13.53 11.14
N PHE A 178 11.71 13.57 12.14
CA PHE A 178 10.45 14.29 12.02
C PHE A 178 10.67 15.80 11.93
N LYS A 179 11.62 16.37 12.71
CA LYS A 179 11.92 17.82 12.88
C LYS A 179 10.73 18.68 13.35
N ASN A 180 9.55 18.49 12.78
CA ASN A 180 8.23 18.93 13.24
C ASN A 180 7.20 17.83 12.94
N LEU A 181 5.98 17.94 13.48
CA LEU A 181 4.90 16.98 13.25
C LEU A 181 3.67 17.66 12.64
N ASP A 182 3.88 18.72 11.85
CA ASP A 182 2.80 19.50 11.24
C ASP A 182 1.94 18.63 10.32
N GLY A 183 0.64 18.52 10.66
CA GLY A 183 -0.33 17.69 9.96
C GLY A 183 -0.45 16.26 10.49
N VAL A 184 0.35 15.85 11.48
CA VAL A 184 0.09 14.62 12.24
C VAL A 184 -1.07 14.85 13.20
N ILE A 185 -2.03 13.92 13.20
CA ILE A 185 -3.14 13.91 14.15
C ILE A 185 -2.85 12.88 15.24
N PHE A 186 -2.92 13.32 16.50
CA PHE A 186 -2.76 12.49 17.68
C PHE A 186 -4.14 12.24 18.27
N THR A 187 -4.56 10.98 18.40
CA THR A 187 -5.85 10.63 19.01
C THR A 187 -5.61 9.92 20.34
N ASP A 188 -6.23 10.40 21.41
CA ASP A 188 -6.35 9.65 22.67
C ASP A 188 -7.17 8.39 22.39
N ALA A 189 -6.57 7.21 22.52
CA ALA A 189 -7.27 5.96 22.21
C ALA A 189 -8.41 5.64 23.20
N LEU A 190 -8.40 6.23 24.40
CA LEU A 190 -9.45 6.03 25.42
C LEU A 190 -10.55 7.09 25.31
N GLY A 191 -10.18 8.37 25.16
CA GLY A 191 -11.10 9.49 25.05
C GLY A 191 -11.67 9.73 23.65
N ASN A 192 -10.96 9.28 22.61
CA ASN A 192 -11.18 9.64 21.20
C ASN A 192 -10.98 11.13 20.86
N ASP A 193 -10.46 11.92 21.81
CA ASP A 193 -10.08 13.31 21.56
C ASP A 193 -8.91 13.36 20.58
N LYS A 194 -8.97 14.34 19.67
CA LYS A 194 -7.97 14.55 18.62
C LYS A 194 -7.21 15.83 18.86
N PHE A 195 -5.91 15.75 18.67
CA PHE A 195 -4.97 16.83 18.92
C PHE A 195 -4.06 17.01 17.72
N SER A 196 -3.68 18.27 17.46
CA SER A 196 -2.66 18.65 16.50
C SER A 196 -1.27 18.68 17.16
N TYR A 197 -0.23 18.87 16.35
CA TYR A 197 1.12 19.09 16.86
C TYR A 197 1.22 20.33 17.76
N ASN A 198 0.54 21.43 17.42
CA ASN A 198 0.52 22.63 18.26
C ASN A 198 -0.17 22.39 19.61
N ASP A 199 -1.22 21.57 19.66
CA ASP A 199 -1.83 21.20 20.94
C ASP A 199 -0.83 20.44 21.81
N LEU A 200 -0.06 19.53 21.20
CA LEU A 200 0.99 18.75 21.87
C LEU A 200 2.14 19.62 22.39
N LEU A 201 2.48 20.71 21.70
CA LEU A 201 3.46 21.71 22.16
C LEU A 201 2.94 22.47 23.39
N ASN A 202 1.66 22.80 23.43
CA ASN A 202 1.03 23.54 24.53
C ASN A 202 0.58 22.65 25.70
N GLY A 203 0.62 21.33 25.52
CA GLY A 203 0.17 20.35 26.50
C GLY A 203 -1.25 19.88 26.27
N ILE A 204 -1.40 18.58 26.07
CA ILE A 204 -2.70 17.92 25.92
C ILE A 204 -3.05 17.10 27.14
N LYS A 205 -4.34 17.02 27.41
CA LYS A 205 -4.89 16.15 28.45
C LYS A 205 -5.35 14.84 27.81
N ILE A 206 -4.78 13.73 28.26
CA ILE A 206 -5.11 12.40 27.77
C ILE A 206 -5.72 11.60 28.92
N ASN A 207 -6.77 10.83 28.62
CA ASN A 207 -7.33 9.92 29.60
C ASN A 207 -6.38 8.75 29.85
N CYS A 208 -6.27 8.32 31.10
CA CYS A 208 -5.40 7.22 31.48
C CYS A 208 -6.12 6.20 32.37
N THR A 209 -5.64 4.97 32.33
CA THR A 209 -5.94 3.97 33.37
C THR A 209 -4.85 4.06 34.43
N GLY A 210 -5.20 4.05 35.72
CA GLY A 210 -4.26 4.18 36.85
C GLY A 210 -3.13 3.13 36.94
N ASP A 211 -3.03 2.21 35.96
CA ASP A 211 -1.88 1.33 35.79
C ASP A 211 -0.62 2.14 35.42
N ARG A 212 0.33 2.18 36.36
CA ARG A 212 1.60 2.91 36.23
C ARG A 212 2.48 2.40 35.09
N ASN A 213 2.29 1.16 34.62
CA ASN A 213 3.09 0.57 33.55
C ASN A 213 2.57 0.91 32.14
N LYS A 214 1.30 1.29 32.03
CA LYS A 214 0.62 1.63 30.76
C LYS A 214 -0.45 2.67 31.05
N ARG A 215 -0.05 3.94 31.20
CA ARG A 215 -1.01 4.99 31.59
C ARG A 215 -1.94 5.35 30.44
N GLY A 216 -1.45 5.54 29.22
CA GLY A 216 -2.30 5.92 28.10
C GLY A 216 -1.80 5.42 26.75
N PHE A 217 -2.56 5.68 25.69
CA PHE A 217 -2.20 5.35 24.32
C PHE A 217 -2.53 6.52 23.39
N LEU A 218 -1.57 6.84 22.52
CA LEU A 218 -1.80 7.76 21.41
C LEU A 218 -1.82 7.00 20.10
N LEU A 219 -2.86 7.21 19.31
CA LEU A 219 -2.90 6.81 17.91
C LEU A 219 -2.34 7.95 17.07
N LEU A 220 -1.35 7.66 16.24
CA LEU A 220 -0.74 8.62 15.32
C LEU A 220 -1.27 8.38 13.91
N ASP A 221 -1.78 9.44 13.29
CA ASP A 221 -2.22 9.46 11.90
C ASP A 221 -1.36 10.48 11.12
N PHE A 222 -0.59 9.98 10.16
CA PHE A 222 0.32 10.78 9.33
C PHE A 222 -0.27 11.12 7.94
N LYS A 223 -1.58 10.89 7.71
CA LYS A 223 -2.20 11.13 6.40
C LYS A 223 -1.94 12.54 5.87
N GLU A 224 -2.10 13.54 6.72
CA GLU A 224 -1.90 14.95 6.38
C GLU A 224 -0.49 15.46 6.77
N TYR A 225 0.43 14.56 7.16
CA TYR A 225 1.78 14.97 7.56
C TYR A 225 2.50 15.67 6.41
N SER A 226 3.02 16.85 6.70
CA SER A 226 3.52 17.80 5.71
C SER A 226 4.95 17.53 5.24
N ASN A 227 5.68 16.62 5.88
CA ASN A 227 7.07 16.33 5.50
C ASN A 227 7.13 15.62 4.13
N PRO A 228 7.69 16.26 3.08
CA PRO A 228 7.67 15.72 1.72
C PRO A 228 8.57 14.48 1.55
N ARG A 229 9.45 14.20 2.52
CA ARG A 229 10.29 13.00 2.53
C ARG A 229 9.61 11.82 3.22
N PHE A 230 8.53 12.05 3.96
CA PHE A 230 7.84 10.99 4.67
C PHE A 230 6.99 10.17 3.70
N CYS A 231 7.21 8.86 3.70
CA CYS A 231 6.47 7.95 2.86
C CYS A 231 5.04 7.80 3.37
N LYS A 232 4.08 8.27 2.57
CA LYS A 232 2.65 8.10 2.81
C LYS A 232 2.09 7.16 1.76
N CYS A 233 1.36 6.14 2.19
CA CYS A 233 0.60 5.29 1.29
C CYS A 233 -0.78 4.99 1.85
N LYS A 234 -1.70 4.54 0.98
CA LYS A 234 -3.08 4.20 1.38
C LYS A 234 -3.17 3.12 2.46
N LEU A 235 -2.18 2.23 2.52
CA LEU A 235 -2.16 1.08 3.43
C LEU A 235 -1.30 1.32 4.67
N MET A 236 -0.86 2.56 4.91
CA MET A 236 -0.02 2.88 6.06
C MET A 236 -0.75 2.58 7.37
N PRO A 237 -0.18 1.78 8.27
CA PRO A 237 -0.82 1.46 9.54
C PRO A 237 -0.90 2.70 10.42
N ARG A 238 -1.97 2.78 11.22
CA ARG A 238 -2.01 3.69 12.37
C ARG A 238 -1.10 3.15 13.46
N TRP A 239 -0.28 4.01 14.04
CA TRP A 239 0.67 3.62 15.06
C TRP A 239 0.13 3.91 16.46
N ILE A 240 0.26 2.94 17.35
CA ILE A 240 -0.13 3.06 18.75
C ILE A 240 1.13 3.28 19.58
N VAL A 241 1.21 4.44 20.24
CA VAL A 241 2.29 4.78 21.16
C VAL A 241 1.79 4.62 22.60
N PRO A 242 2.33 3.66 23.37
CA PRO A 242 2.02 3.55 24.78
C PRO A 242 2.74 4.65 25.57
N ILE A 243 2.01 5.37 26.41
CA ILE A 243 2.56 6.36 27.32
C ILE A 243 2.91 5.67 28.63
N ARG A 244 4.21 5.65 28.93
CA ARG A 244 4.76 5.08 30.16
C ARG A 244 5.37 6.19 31.02
N THR A 245 5.06 6.20 32.30
CA THR A 245 5.83 6.99 33.26
C THR A 245 7.17 6.30 33.48
N LYS A 246 8.29 7.03 33.30
CA LYS A 246 9.60 6.52 33.74
C LYS A 246 9.55 6.31 35.25
N ILE A 247 9.95 5.13 35.69
CA ILE A 247 10.27 4.83 37.09
C ILE A 247 11.67 5.37 37.35
#